data_AF-A0A523SS37-F1
#
_entry.id   AF-A0A523SS37-F1
#
_cell.length_a   1.000
_cell.length_b   1.000
_cell.length_c   1.000
_cell.angle_alpha   90.00
_cell.angle_beta   90.00
_cell.angle_gamma   90.00
#
_symmetry.space_group_name_H-M   'P 1'
#
loop_
_entity.id
_entity.type
_entity.pdbx_description
1 polymer ?
#
loop_
_entity_poly.entity_id
_entity_poly.type
_entity_poly.pdbx_seq_one_letter_code
_entity_poly.pdbx_strand_id
1 'polypeptide(L)'
;MRLKEKTQKWLKRSINDPIAKTLAENSHLTKTQLETLLIDALTENIAEKSLKYEEKAKLRISAVSRGAFNRTLRQAKKNVIQSVYTILLLGYLGVLESTLLDPYIEIANKLQTYMSTYREVLGGRKAMNEYLTVISMLRKDLETSLEQLSKPKNMSGKM
;
A
#
# COMPACT_ATOMS: atom_id res chain seq x y z
N MET A 1 -8.82 23.36 11.28
CA MET A 1 -7.34 23.44 11.17
C MET A 1 -6.65 22.17 11.67
N ARG A 2 -6.86 21.76 12.94
CA ARG A 2 -6.20 20.57 13.53
C ARG A 2 -6.32 19.26 12.73
N LEU A 3 -7.50 18.93 12.21
CA LEU A 3 -7.70 17.68 11.44
C LEU A 3 -6.89 17.68 10.14
N LYS A 4 -6.96 18.76 9.35
CA LYS A 4 -6.23 18.88 8.08
C LYS A 4 -4.73 18.71 8.27
N GLU A 5 -4.17 19.44 9.23
CA GLU A 5 -2.73 19.38 9.53
C GLU A 5 -2.31 17.99 10.03
N LYS A 6 -3.09 17.38 10.93
CA LYS A 6 -2.83 16.03 11.44
C LYS A 6 -2.86 15.00 10.30
N THR A 7 -3.87 15.07 9.43
CA THR A 7 -4.01 14.17 8.27
C THR A 7 -2.86 14.37 7.28
N GLN A 8 -2.53 15.62 6.91
CA GLN A 8 -1.43 15.89 5.99
C GLN A 8 -0.06 15.48 6.56
N LYS A 9 0.16 15.67 7.86
CA LYS A 9 1.39 15.22 8.55
C LYS A 9 1.49 13.71 8.54
N TRP A 10 0.38 13.00 8.81
CA TRP A 10 0.33 11.54 8.73
C TRP A 10 0.58 11.06 7.30
N LEU A 11 -0.08 11.63 6.29
CA LEU A 11 0.10 11.28 4.88
C LEU A 11 1.56 11.43 4.44
N LYS A 12 2.19 12.56 4.78
CA LYS A 12 3.62 12.79 4.47
C LYS A 12 4.52 11.75 5.12
N ARG A 13 4.23 11.32 6.35
CA ARG A 13 5.01 10.28 7.04
C ARG A 13 4.78 8.91 6.40
N SER A 14 3.53 8.54 6.15
CA SER A 14 3.17 7.23 5.60
C SER A 14 3.65 7.04 4.16
N ILE A 15 3.54 8.06 3.30
CA ILE A 15 3.91 7.94 1.87
C ILE A 15 5.43 8.01 1.67
N ASN A 16 6.17 8.67 2.56
CA ASN A 16 7.64 8.74 2.49
C ASN A 16 8.32 7.65 3.32
N ASP A 17 7.55 6.75 3.92
CA ASP A 17 8.07 5.54 4.56
C ASP A 17 8.78 4.67 3.51
N PRO A 18 10.00 4.16 3.75
CA PRO A 18 10.76 3.44 2.72
C PRO A 18 10.03 2.19 2.20
N ILE A 19 9.34 1.45 3.06
CA ILE A 19 8.57 0.26 2.66
C ILE A 19 7.36 0.70 1.84
N ALA A 20 6.60 1.70 2.32
CA ALA A 20 5.46 2.20 1.56
C ALA A 20 5.87 2.76 0.19
N LYS A 21 7.04 3.39 0.10
CA LYS A 21 7.61 3.88 -1.16
C LYS A 21 7.92 2.72 -2.12
N THR A 22 8.63 1.70 -1.65
CA THR A 22 8.93 0.51 -2.46
C THR A 22 7.66 -0.21 -2.92
N LEU A 23 6.67 -0.37 -2.04
CA LEU A 23 5.38 -0.97 -2.41
C LEU A 23 4.63 -0.10 -3.43
N ALA A 24 4.61 1.22 -3.25
CA ALA A 24 3.95 2.13 -4.19
C ALA A 24 4.60 2.10 -5.58
N GLU A 25 5.94 2.09 -5.66
CA GLU A 25 6.71 2.04 -6.90
C GLU A 25 6.48 0.76 -7.71
N ASN A 26 6.16 -0.36 -7.05
CA ASN A 26 5.90 -1.65 -7.69
C ASN A 26 4.40 -1.99 -7.78
N SER A 27 3.52 -1.03 -7.45
CA SER A 27 2.07 -1.20 -7.52
C SER A 27 1.47 -0.53 -8.75
N HIS A 28 0.20 -0.81 -9.03
CA HIS A 28 -0.57 -0.11 -10.04
C HIS A 28 -1.11 1.26 -9.57
N LEU A 29 -0.61 1.81 -8.46
CA LEU A 29 -1.05 3.08 -7.90
C LEU A 29 0.04 4.15 -8.01
N THR A 30 -0.28 5.26 -8.64
CA THR A 30 0.57 6.46 -8.58
C THR A 30 0.57 7.07 -7.18
N LYS A 31 1.61 7.84 -6.82
CA LYS A 31 1.66 8.59 -5.54
C LYS A 31 0.40 9.41 -5.27
N THR A 32 -0.12 10.05 -6.31
CA THR A 32 -1.36 10.84 -6.28
C THR A 32 -2.60 9.98 -6.02
N GLN A 33 -2.66 8.77 -6.59
CA GLN A 33 -3.77 7.84 -6.37
C GLN A 33 -3.73 7.25 -4.96
N LEU A 34 -2.54 6.84 -4.50
CA LEU A 34 -2.33 6.33 -3.14
C LEU A 34 -2.74 7.38 -2.09
N GLU A 35 -2.29 8.63 -2.23
CA GLU A 35 -2.67 9.71 -1.33
C GLU A 35 -4.19 9.90 -1.25
N THR A 36 -4.87 9.89 -2.40
CA THR A 36 -6.33 10.02 -2.46
C THR A 36 -7.06 8.83 -1.81
N LEU A 37 -6.61 7.60 -2.02
CA LEU A 37 -7.17 6.41 -1.37
C LEU A 37 -7.02 6.46 0.14
N LEU A 38 -5.83 6.83 0.62
CA LEU A 38 -5.57 6.95 2.06
C LEU A 38 -6.47 8.01 2.70
N ILE A 39 -6.69 9.15 2.05
CA ILE A 39 -7.64 10.15 2.54
C ILE A 39 -9.05 9.58 2.62
N ASP A 40 -9.51 8.88 1.57
CA ASP A 40 -10.85 8.29 1.54
C ASP A 40 -11.06 7.31 2.70
N ALA A 41 -10.09 6.40 2.92
CA ALA A 41 -10.14 5.39 3.97
C ALA A 41 -9.96 5.97 5.39
N LEU A 42 -9.01 6.88 5.60
CA LEU A 42 -8.76 7.48 6.91
C LEU A 42 -9.94 8.31 7.40
N THR A 43 -10.59 9.02 6.50
CA THR A 43 -11.70 9.91 6.86
C THR A 43 -12.98 9.14 7.19
N GLU A 44 -13.10 7.90 6.71
CA GLU A 44 -14.16 6.97 7.11
C GLU A 44 -13.89 6.38 8.50
N ASN A 45 -12.62 6.17 8.88
CA ASN A 45 -12.23 5.57 10.16
C ASN A 45 -12.00 6.57 11.32
N ILE A 46 -11.67 7.84 11.02
CA ILE A 46 -11.25 8.83 12.04
C ILE A 46 -12.37 9.82 12.39
N ALA A 47 -13.32 10.06 11.49
CA ALA A 47 -14.34 11.08 11.70
C ALA A 47 -15.62 10.47 12.28
N GLU A 48 -16.13 11.04 13.38
CA GLU A 48 -17.44 10.69 13.96
C GLU A 48 -18.61 10.90 12.96
N LYS A 49 -18.37 11.68 11.90
CA LYS A 49 -19.29 11.90 10.77
C LYS A 49 -18.54 11.76 9.46
N SER A 50 -19.14 11.10 8.48
CA SER A 50 -18.57 10.95 7.13
C SER A 50 -18.31 12.31 6.50
N LEU A 51 -17.05 12.62 6.19
CA LEU A 51 -16.69 13.86 5.49
C LEU A 51 -17.21 13.84 4.06
N LYS A 52 -17.73 14.98 3.59
CA LYS A 52 -18.10 15.16 2.18
C LYS A 52 -16.84 15.13 1.31
N TYR A 53 -16.99 14.69 0.05
CA TYR A 53 -15.88 14.65 -0.90
C TYR A 53 -15.18 16.00 -1.12
N GLU A 54 -15.90 17.11 -0.97
CA GLU A 54 -15.28 18.44 -1.03
C GLU A 54 -14.31 18.67 0.14
N GLU A 55 -14.65 18.20 1.33
CA GLU A 55 -13.81 18.29 2.52
C GLU A 55 -12.63 17.33 2.39
N LYS A 56 -12.85 16.10 1.92
CA LYS A 56 -11.79 15.13 1.59
C LYS A 56 -10.79 15.71 0.58
N ALA A 57 -11.26 16.41 -0.45
CA ALA A 57 -10.40 17.05 -1.46
C ALA A 57 -9.46 18.13 -0.86
N LYS A 58 -9.90 18.83 0.19
CA LYS A 58 -9.11 19.83 0.91
C LYS A 58 -8.05 19.22 1.83
N LEU A 59 -8.10 17.91 2.10
CA LEU A 59 -7.12 17.17 2.93
C LEU A 59 -5.89 16.71 2.15
N ARG A 60 -5.93 16.71 0.81
CA ARG A 60 -4.75 16.47 -0.03
C ARG A 60 -3.61 17.41 0.37
N ILE A 61 -2.37 16.91 0.34
CA ILE A 61 -1.14 17.68 0.58
C ILE A 61 -1.12 18.91 -0.32
N SER A 62 -1.42 18.71 -1.59
CA SER A 62 -1.77 19.77 -2.53
C SER A 62 -3.28 19.74 -2.74
N ALA A 63 -4.01 20.67 -2.11
CA ALA A 63 -5.46 20.73 -2.18
C ALA A 63 -5.95 20.79 -3.64
N VAL A 64 -7.02 20.06 -3.94
CA VAL A 64 -7.60 19.97 -5.28
C VAL A 64 -9.10 20.22 -5.27
N SER A 65 -9.69 20.41 -6.45
CA SER A 65 -11.14 20.47 -6.59
C SER A 65 -11.80 19.12 -6.29
N ARG A 66 -13.08 19.14 -5.90
CA ARG A 66 -13.90 17.93 -5.71
C ARG A 66 -13.88 17.02 -6.95
N GLY A 67 -13.99 17.61 -8.14
CA GLY A 67 -13.98 16.86 -9.40
C GLY A 67 -12.64 16.17 -9.67
N ALA A 68 -11.53 16.86 -9.42
CA ALA A 68 -10.19 16.25 -9.55
C ALA A 68 -10.00 15.11 -8.55
N PHE A 69 -10.37 15.32 -7.27
CA PHE A 69 -10.31 14.29 -6.24
C PHE A 69 -11.09 13.04 -6.63
N ASN A 70 -12.36 13.21 -7.05
CA ASN A 70 -13.23 12.09 -7.41
C ASN A 70 -12.72 11.31 -8.63
N ARG A 71 -12.18 12.00 -9.65
CA ARG A 71 -11.57 11.31 -10.80
C ARG A 71 -10.36 10.48 -10.38
N THR A 72 -9.47 11.04 -9.55
CA THR A 72 -8.31 10.30 -9.03
C THR A 72 -8.75 9.12 -8.17
N LEU A 73 -9.74 9.29 -7.30
CA LEU A 73 -10.25 8.22 -6.44
C LEU A 73 -10.84 7.08 -7.27
N ARG A 74 -11.65 7.40 -8.30
CA ARG A 74 -12.20 6.41 -9.21
C ARG A 74 -11.11 5.64 -9.94
N GLN A 75 -10.08 6.33 -10.43
CA GLN A 75 -8.95 5.67 -11.10
C GLN A 75 -8.19 4.75 -10.14
N ALA A 76 -7.95 5.20 -8.91
CA ALA A 76 -7.27 4.41 -7.90
C ALA A 76 -8.06 3.14 -7.54
N LYS A 77 -9.37 3.26 -7.30
CA LYS A 77 -10.26 2.11 -7.04
C LYS A 77 -10.30 1.14 -8.23
N LYS A 78 -10.36 1.65 -9.47
CA LYS A 78 -10.29 0.82 -10.68
C LYS A 78 -8.99 0.02 -10.74
N ASN A 79 -7.85 0.64 -10.48
CA ASN A 79 -6.56 -0.04 -10.53
C ASN A 79 -6.47 -1.15 -9.48
N VAL A 80 -6.93 -0.91 -8.24
CA VAL A 80 -7.00 -1.94 -7.19
C VAL A 80 -7.87 -3.12 -7.63
N ILE A 81 -9.07 -2.85 -8.12
CA ILE A 81 -10.01 -3.89 -8.58
C ILE A 81 -9.39 -4.71 -9.71
N GLN A 82 -8.75 -4.05 -10.69
CA GLN A 82 -8.09 -4.74 -11.79
C GLN A 82 -6.94 -5.63 -11.32
N SER A 83 -6.11 -5.17 -10.37
CA SER A 83 -5.06 -6.00 -9.79
C SER A 83 -5.61 -7.26 -9.11
N VAL A 84 -6.74 -7.16 -8.40
CA VAL A 84 -7.41 -8.32 -7.80
C VAL A 84 -7.93 -9.28 -8.89
N TYR A 85 -8.60 -8.75 -9.93
CA TYR A 85 -9.04 -9.57 -11.05
C TYR A 85 -7.88 -10.27 -11.76
N THR A 86 -6.71 -9.64 -11.87
CA THR A 86 -5.52 -10.28 -12.45
C THR A 86 -5.08 -11.49 -11.62
N ILE A 87 -5.00 -11.35 -10.29
CA ILE A 87 -4.64 -12.48 -9.40
C ILE A 87 -5.67 -13.61 -9.54
N LEU A 88 -6.97 -13.28 -9.50
CA LEU A 88 -8.04 -14.26 -9.67
C LEU A 88 -7.99 -14.96 -11.04
N LEU A 89 -7.76 -14.21 -12.12
CA LEU A 89 -7.68 -14.74 -13.47
C LEU A 89 -6.51 -15.72 -13.61
N LEU A 90 -5.31 -15.34 -13.14
CA LEU A 90 -4.13 -16.20 -13.23
C LEU A 90 -4.30 -17.47 -12.39
N GLY A 91 -4.95 -17.36 -11.23
CA GLY A 91 -5.32 -18.52 -10.42
C GLY A 91 -6.34 -19.43 -11.10
N TYR A 92 -7.41 -18.85 -11.64
CA TYR A 92 -8.46 -19.58 -12.36
C TYR A 92 -7.91 -20.33 -13.58
N LEU A 93 -6.96 -19.73 -14.30
CA LEU A 93 -6.28 -20.35 -15.44
C LEU A 93 -5.20 -21.37 -15.02
N GLY A 94 -4.94 -21.54 -13.72
CA GLY A 94 -3.93 -22.47 -13.21
C GLY A 94 -2.48 -22.02 -13.43
N VAL A 95 -2.26 -20.73 -13.72
CA VAL A 95 -0.92 -20.13 -13.87
C VAL A 95 -0.26 -19.93 -12.51
N LEU A 96 -1.03 -19.45 -11.51
CA LEU A 96 -0.57 -19.37 -10.13
C LEU A 96 -0.79 -20.71 -9.43
N GLU A 97 0.23 -21.20 -8.72
CA GLU A 97 0.14 -22.44 -7.93
C GLU A 97 -0.88 -22.31 -6.78
N SER A 98 -1.09 -21.09 -6.29
CA SER A 98 -2.04 -20.78 -5.22
C SER A 98 -2.64 -19.39 -5.37
N THR A 99 -3.96 -19.27 -5.20
CA THR A 99 -4.67 -17.99 -5.04
C THR A 99 -4.85 -17.60 -3.57
N LEU A 100 -4.28 -18.37 -2.64
CA LEU A 100 -4.39 -18.06 -1.22
C LEU A 100 -3.76 -16.67 -0.98
N LEU A 101 -4.58 -15.74 -0.53
CA LEU A 101 -4.15 -14.39 -0.19
C LEU A 101 -3.49 -14.34 1.19
N ASP A 102 -3.70 -15.36 2.03
CA ASP A 102 -3.19 -15.41 3.41
C ASP A 102 -1.68 -15.19 3.51
N PRO A 103 -0.81 -15.78 2.67
CA PRO A 103 0.63 -15.51 2.71
C PRO A 103 0.97 -14.04 2.42
N TYR A 104 0.25 -13.41 1.48
CA TYR A 104 0.44 -12.00 1.15
C TYR A 104 0.00 -11.09 2.31
N ILE A 105 -1.11 -11.42 2.97
CA ILE A 105 -1.62 -10.69 4.14
C ILE A 105 -0.67 -10.86 5.32
N GLU A 106 -0.15 -12.06 5.55
CA GLU A 106 0.83 -12.34 6.61
C GLU A 106 2.10 -11.51 6.44
N ILE A 107 2.62 -11.42 5.21
CA ILE A 107 3.78 -10.58 4.91
C ILE A 107 3.46 -9.10 5.16
N ALA A 108 2.30 -8.61 4.72
CA ALA A 108 1.87 -7.23 4.98
C ALA A 108 1.78 -6.92 6.50
N ASN A 109 1.22 -7.85 7.28
CA ASN A 109 1.12 -7.73 8.73
C ASN A 109 2.49 -7.75 9.42
N LYS A 110 3.41 -8.61 8.96
CA LYS A 110 4.80 -8.62 9.44
C LYS A 110 5.47 -7.28 9.18
N LEU A 111 5.35 -6.74 7.97
CA LEU A 111 5.89 -5.42 7.61
C LEU A 111 5.31 -4.31 8.50
N GLN A 112 4.01 -4.33 8.77
CA GLN A 112 3.36 -3.36 9.67
C GLN A 112 3.88 -3.46 11.11
N THR A 113 4.04 -4.68 11.62
CA THR A 113 4.52 -4.97 12.98
C THR A 113 5.98 -4.54 13.16
N TYR A 114 6.84 -4.81 12.18
CA TYR A 114 8.22 -4.32 12.19
C TYR A 114 8.25 -2.79 12.21
N MET A 115 7.41 -2.13 11.41
CA MET A 115 7.32 -0.68 11.37
C MET A 115 6.85 -0.05 12.68
N SER A 116 5.88 -0.65 13.38
CA SER A 116 5.45 -0.14 14.69
C SER A 116 6.55 -0.31 15.74
N THR A 117 7.20 -1.48 15.77
CA THR A 117 8.25 -1.81 16.74
C THR A 117 9.50 -0.92 16.54
N TYR A 118 9.95 -0.74 15.30
CA TYR A 118 11.13 0.09 15.03
C TYR A 118 10.87 1.59 15.25
N ARG A 119 9.65 2.09 15.01
CA ARG A 119 9.29 3.49 15.30
C ARG A 119 9.40 3.84 16.79
N GLU A 120 9.20 2.86 17.68
CA GLU A 120 9.38 3.03 19.13
C GLU A 120 10.84 3.00 19.56
N VAL A 121 11.69 2.24 18.84
CA VAL A 121 13.11 2.01 19.19
C VAL A 121 14.05 3.08 18.60
N LEU A 122 13.69 3.75 17.49
CA LEU A 122 14.55 4.64 16.70
C LEU A 122 14.72 6.08 17.25
N GLY A 123 15.01 6.23 18.54
CA GLY A 123 15.39 7.51 19.16
C GLY A 123 16.82 8.01 18.84
N GLY A 124 17.60 7.37 17.95
CA GLY A 124 19.01 7.74 17.73
C GLY A 124 19.66 7.27 16.41
N ARG A 125 20.75 7.94 16.00
CA ARG A 125 21.41 7.82 14.66
C ARG A 125 22.01 6.44 14.34
N LYS A 126 22.44 5.66 15.34
CA LYS A 126 23.05 4.33 15.14
C LYS A 126 22.05 3.30 14.60
N ALA A 127 20.78 3.47 14.94
CA ALA A 127 19.70 2.56 14.56
C ALA A 127 19.20 2.78 13.12
N MET A 128 19.59 3.87 12.43
CA MET A 128 19.22 4.12 11.03
C MET A 128 19.88 3.12 10.05
N ASN A 129 21.15 2.75 10.28
CA ASN A 129 21.83 1.78 9.41
C ASN A 129 21.27 0.37 9.59
N GLU A 130 21.04 -0.06 10.84
CA GLU A 130 20.37 -1.32 11.14
C GLU A 130 18.96 -1.36 10.55
N TYR A 131 18.22 -0.25 10.62
CA TYR A 131 16.91 -0.11 10.00
C TYR A 131 16.97 -0.24 8.47
N LEU A 132 17.96 0.37 7.80
CA LEU A 132 18.15 0.22 6.35
C LEU A 132 18.51 -1.22 5.98
N THR A 133 19.33 -1.91 6.79
CA THR A 133 19.66 -3.32 6.58
C THR A 133 18.42 -4.21 6.73
N VAL A 134 17.63 -4.04 7.80
CA VAL A 134 16.39 -4.80 8.03
C VAL A 134 15.38 -4.56 6.91
N ILE A 135 15.20 -3.31 6.46
CA ILE A 135 14.34 -3.01 5.32
C ILE A 135 14.85 -3.66 4.04
N SER A 136 16.16 -3.66 3.79
CA SER A 136 16.73 -4.31 2.61
C SER A 136 16.54 -5.82 2.61
N MET A 137 16.65 -6.47 3.77
CA MET A 137 16.39 -7.90 3.94
C MET A 137 14.91 -8.20 3.72
N LEU A 138 14.01 -7.43 4.34
CA LEU A 138 12.57 -7.57 4.16
C LEU A 138 12.15 -7.35 2.70
N ARG A 139 12.76 -6.38 2.00
CA ARG A 139 12.51 -6.17 0.58
C ARG A 139 12.91 -7.40 -0.22
N LYS A 140 14.08 -7.97 0.05
CA LYS A 140 14.58 -9.16 -0.63
C LYS A 140 13.71 -10.39 -0.35
N ASP A 141 13.25 -10.56 0.89
CA ASP A 141 12.36 -11.65 1.27
C ASP A 141 10.98 -11.52 0.60
N LEU A 142 10.46 -10.30 0.52
CA LEU A 142 9.24 -9.99 -0.21
C LEU A 142 9.40 -10.28 -1.71
N GLU A 143 10.46 -9.76 -2.34
CA GLU A 143 10.80 -10.01 -3.76
C GLU A 143 10.90 -11.51 -4.03
N THR A 144 11.64 -12.25 -3.20
CA THR A 144 11.83 -13.71 -3.35
C THR A 144 10.50 -14.46 -3.19
N SER A 145 9.69 -14.09 -2.21
CA SER A 145 8.39 -14.74 -1.96
C SER A 145 7.40 -14.46 -3.09
N LEU A 146 7.34 -13.22 -3.58
CA LEU A 146 6.51 -12.85 -4.73
C LEU A 146 6.97 -13.54 -6.01
N GLU A 147 8.28 -13.60 -6.25
CA GLU A 147 8.85 -14.32 -7.39
C GLU A 147 8.49 -15.80 -7.35
N GLN A 148 8.65 -16.46 -6.20
CA GLN A 148 8.27 -17.87 -6.02
C GLN A 148 6.78 -18.11 -6.29
N LEU A 149 5.90 -17.25 -5.77
CA LEU A 149 4.46 -17.34 -5.99
C LEU A 149 4.05 -17.05 -7.44
N SER A 150 4.88 -16.29 -8.18
CA SER A 150 4.65 -15.97 -9.59
C SER A 150 5.19 -17.00 -10.58
N LYS A 151 5.99 -17.98 -10.12
CA LYS A 151 6.57 -18.99 -11.02
C LYS A 151 5.46 -19.86 -11.61
N PRO A 152 5.38 -19.97 -12.95
CA PRO A 152 4.39 -20.82 -13.59
C PRO A 152 4.66 -22.29 -13.25
N LYS A 153 3.59 -23.04 -12.98
CA LYS A 153 3.66 -24.50 -12.88
C LYS A 153 4.26 -25.05 -14.17
N ASN A 154 5.22 -25.97 -14.09
CA ASN A 154 5.68 -26.73 -15.25
C ASN A 154 4.46 -27.36 -15.94
N MET A 155 4.11 -26.88 -17.14
CA MET A 155 2.97 -27.38 -17.93
C MET A 155 3.19 -28.79 -18.50
N SER A 156 4.06 -29.60 -17.90
CA SER A 156 4.40 -30.94 -18.39
C SER A 156 3.50 -32.05 -17.83
N GLY A 157 2.45 -31.72 -17.06
CA GLY A 157 1.65 -32.72 -16.34
C GLY A 157 0.33 -33.11 -16.99
N LYS A 158 -0.17 -32.40 -18.00
CA LYS A 158 -1.46 -32.67 -18.65
C LYS A 158 -1.47 -32.18 -20.11
N MET A 159 -0.80 -32.90 -20.99
CA MET A 159 -1.18 -33.07 -22.39
C MET A 159 -1.08 -34.55 -22.73
#